data_AF-A0A7S3W630-F1
#
_entry.id   AF-A0A7S3W630-F1
#
_cell.length_a   1.000
_cell.length_b   1.000
_cell.length_c   1.000
_cell.angle_alpha   90.00
_cell.angle_beta   90.00
_cell.angle_gamma   90.00
#
_symmetry.space_group_name_H-M   'P 1'
#
loop_
_entity.id
_entity.type
_entity.pdbx_description
1 polymer ?
#
loop_
_entity_poly.entity_id
_entity_poly.type
_entity_poly.pdbx_seq_one_letter_code
_entity_poly.pdbx_strand_id
1 'polypeptide(L)'
;GYSCYEKDTTHAQCQPTGSCVTGVHEGDPKPMPWSCRDLTGTKPGDTPPPAAGCSASWKSCQVSRCCGQDGYTCYQKDGTYAQCQPTGQCVPGVHEEDHIKTPWTCNVASPVTTPEPVTTSEVTTSTSEPAPRGGGGDGSPP
;
A
#
# COMPACT_ATOMS: atom_id res chain seq x y z
N GLY A 1 -15.79 -25.58 -18.73
CA GLY A 1 -15.01 -24.34 -18.89
C GLY A 1 -13.59 -24.70 -19.24
N TYR A 2 -12.86 -23.77 -19.86
CA TYR A 2 -11.42 -23.89 -20.08
C TYR A 2 -10.72 -22.84 -19.22
N SER A 3 -9.65 -23.23 -18.54
CA SER A 3 -8.78 -22.35 -17.76
C SER A 3 -7.37 -22.35 -18.35
N CYS A 4 -6.70 -21.20 -18.36
CA CYS A 4 -5.34 -21.09 -18.85
C CYS A 4 -4.37 -21.16 -17.67
N TYR A 5 -3.39 -22.05 -17.75
CA TYR A 5 -2.47 -22.36 -16.67
C TYR A 5 -1.05 -21.93 -17.06
N GLU A 6 -0.33 -21.28 -16.15
CA GLU A 6 1.06 -20.85 -16.31
C GLU A 6 2.04 -22.00 -16.04
N LYS A 7 2.91 -22.32 -17.01
CA LYS A 7 4.06 -23.21 -16.81
C LYS A 7 5.27 -22.41 -16.34
N ASP A 8 5.52 -21.28 -16.99
CA ASP A 8 6.64 -20.36 -16.78
C ASP A 8 6.31 -18.96 -17.31
N THR A 9 7.17 -17.97 -17.05
CA THR A 9 6.94 -16.55 -17.38
C THR A 9 6.75 -16.27 -18.87
N THR A 10 7.02 -17.24 -19.76
CA THR A 10 6.86 -17.09 -21.21
C THR A 10 5.94 -18.13 -21.84
N HIS A 11 5.47 -19.15 -21.11
CA HIS A 11 4.58 -20.18 -21.64
C HIS A 11 3.37 -20.44 -20.74
N ALA A 12 2.19 -20.31 -21.35
CA ALA A 12 0.91 -20.69 -20.77
C ALA A 12 0.09 -21.54 -21.77
N GLN A 13 -0.75 -22.43 -21.26
CA GLN A 13 -1.62 -23.27 -22.07
C GLN A 13 -3.03 -23.35 -21.48
N CYS A 14 -4.05 -23.36 -22.35
CA CYS A 14 -5.44 -23.46 -21.93
C CYS A 14 -5.91 -24.92 -21.95
N GLN A 15 -6.39 -25.39 -20.80
CA GLN A 15 -6.87 -26.76 -20.57
C GLN A 15 -8.25 -26.71 -19.89
N PRO A 16 -9.03 -27.82 -19.87
CA PRO A 16 -10.30 -27.83 -19.16
C PRO A 16 -10.10 -27.47 -17.68
N THR A 17 -11.01 -26.63 -17.15
CA THR A 17 -10.94 -26.14 -15.76
C THR A 17 -10.83 -27.33 -14.78
N GLY A 18 -9.80 -27.32 -13.95
CA GLY A 18 -9.51 -28.38 -12.98
C GLY A 18 -8.62 -29.53 -13.51
N SER A 19 -8.14 -29.47 -14.75
CA SER A 19 -7.28 -30.51 -15.35
C SER A 19 -5.78 -30.26 -15.17
N CYS A 20 -5.37 -29.16 -14.52
CA CYS A 20 -3.95 -28.90 -14.28
C CYS A 20 -3.43 -29.81 -13.18
N VAL A 21 -2.43 -30.64 -13.51
CA VAL A 21 -1.74 -31.51 -12.56
C VAL A 21 -0.32 -30.99 -12.36
N THR A 22 0.07 -30.76 -11.11
CA THR A 22 1.42 -30.33 -10.76
C THR A 22 2.43 -31.41 -11.11
N GLY A 23 3.42 -31.10 -11.96
CA GLY A 23 4.47 -32.06 -12.30
C GLY A 23 5.35 -31.64 -13.46
N VAL A 24 6.33 -32.49 -13.79
CA VAL A 24 7.18 -32.38 -14.97
C VAL A 24 6.64 -33.35 -16.02
N HIS A 25 6.37 -32.87 -17.23
CA HIS A 25 5.99 -33.75 -18.34
C HIS A 25 7.23 -34.41 -18.95
N GLU A 26 7.20 -35.73 -19.10
CA GLU A 26 8.29 -36.52 -19.69
C GLU A 26 8.36 -36.23 -21.20
N GLY A 27 9.53 -35.78 -21.68
CA GLY A 27 9.76 -35.41 -23.08
C GLY A 27 10.06 -33.93 -23.34
N ASP A 28 10.03 -33.09 -22.30
CA ASP A 28 10.36 -31.66 -22.43
C ASP A 28 11.86 -31.41 -22.15
N PRO A 29 12.61 -30.77 -23.08
CA PRO A 29 14.03 -30.46 -22.89
C PRO A 29 14.29 -29.48 -21.74
N LYS A 30 13.25 -28.85 -21.17
CA LYS A 30 13.34 -28.03 -19.96
C LYS A 30 12.30 -28.47 -18.91
N PRO A 31 12.66 -29.40 -18.00
CA PRO A 31 11.76 -29.86 -16.95
C PRO A 31 11.54 -28.76 -15.90
N MET A 32 10.52 -27.95 -16.11
CA MET A 32 10.04 -26.94 -15.15
C MET A 32 8.65 -27.32 -14.66
N PRO A 33 8.43 -27.37 -13.33
CA PRO A 33 7.18 -27.85 -12.76
C PRO A 33 6.04 -26.88 -13.06
N TRP A 34 4.91 -27.40 -13.50
CA TRP A 34 3.69 -26.60 -13.67
C TRP A 34 3.26 -26.03 -12.32
N SER A 35 3.20 -24.69 -12.23
CA SER A 35 2.72 -24.01 -11.02
C SER A 35 1.18 -24.03 -10.90
N CYS A 36 0.48 -24.50 -11.94
CA CYS A 36 -0.97 -24.59 -12.03
C CYS A 36 -1.71 -23.32 -11.61
N ARG A 37 -1.05 -22.17 -11.76
CA ARG A 37 -1.67 -20.90 -11.45
C ARG A 37 -2.70 -20.59 -12.52
N ASP A 38 -3.94 -20.44 -12.09
CA ASP A 38 -5.05 -20.11 -12.97
C ASP A 38 -4.90 -18.64 -13.41
N LEU A 39 -4.68 -18.43 -14.71
CA LEU A 39 -4.57 -17.12 -15.36
C LEU A 39 -5.92 -16.62 -15.87
N THR A 40 -7.03 -17.33 -15.64
CA THR A 40 -8.34 -16.83 -16.01
C THR A 40 -8.67 -15.60 -15.17
N GLY A 41 -8.55 -14.43 -15.80
CA GLY A 41 -8.77 -13.11 -15.18
C GLY A 41 -7.52 -12.24 -15.08
N THR A 42 -6.31 -12.80 -15.20
CA THR A 42 -5.07 -12.01 -15.21
C THR A 42 -4.56 -11.89 -16.64
N LYS A 43 -5.00 -10.84 -17.34
CA LYS A 43 -4.39 -10.51 -18.64
C LYS A 43 -2.93 -10.12 -18.38
N PRO A 44 -1.94 -10.61 -19.12
CA PRO A 44 -0.60 -10.02 -19.10
C PRO A 44 -0.74 -8.56 -19.56
N GLY A 45 -0.64 -7.62 -18.61
CA GLY A 45 -1.00 -6.21 -18.83
C GLY A 45 -2.15 -5.67 -17.97
N ASP A 46 -2.77 -6.50 -17.13
CA ASP A 46 -3.73 -6.10 -16.08
C ASP A 46 -3.06 -6.09 -14.69
N THR A 47 -1.80 -5.67 -14.63
CA THR A 47 -1.37 -4.98 -13.40
C THR A 47 -1.99 -3.60 -13.53
N PRO A 48 -2.87 -3.15 -12.61
CA PRO A 48 -3.28 -1.77 -12.60
C PRO A 48 -2.00 -0.92 -12.74
N PRO A 49 -1.91 0.00 -13.71
CA PRO A 49 -0.80 0.93 -13.73
C PRO A 49 -0.71 1.51 -12.32
N PRO A 50 0.49 1.58 -11.72
CA PRO A 50 0.63 2.03 -10.36
C PRO A 50 -0.18 3.33 -10.24
N ALA A 51 -1.17 3.35 -9.34
CA ALA A 51 -2.12 4.45 -9.22
C ALA A 51 -1.36 5.77 -9.39
N ALA A 52 -1.73 6.60 -10.37
CA ALA A 52 -0.84 7.65 -10.88
C ALA A 52 -0.23 8.47 -9.71
N GLY A 53 1.10 8.38 -9.56
CA GLY A 53 1.83 8.99 -8.43
C GLY A 53 2.31 8.03 -7.34
N CYS A 54 1.90 6.75 -7.37
CA CYS A 54 2.37 5.71 -6.46
C CYS A 54 3.60 4.97 -6.97
N SER A 55 4.40 4.48 -6.03
CA SER A 55 5.61 3.75 -6.36
C SER A 55 5.30 2.31 -6.77
N ALA A 56 6.11 1.77 -7.69
CA ALA A 56 6.03 0.36 -8.04
C ALA A 56 6.50 -0.54 -6.87
N SER A 57 6.21 -1.83 -6.97
CA SER A 57 6.71 -2.83 -6.03
C SER A 57 8.23 -2.79 -5.92
N TRP A 58 8.74 -2.95 -4.70
CA TRP A 58 10.16 -2.89 -4.34
C TRP A 58 10.84 -1.55 -4.67
N LYS A 59 10.09 -0.50 -5.04
CA LYS A 59 10.61 0.85 -5.24
C LYS A 59 10.43 1.71 -4.01
N SER A 60 11.28 2.75 -3.91
CA SER A 60 11.15 3.75 -2.85
C SER A 60 9.80 4.44 -2.95
N CYS A 61 9.08 4.46 -1.83
CA CYS A 61 7.81 5.16 -1.66
C CYS A 61 7.94 6.26 -0.60
N GLN A 62 9.16 6.69 -0.28
CA GLN A 62 9.40 7.72 0.73
C GLN A 62 8.66 9.05 0.43
N VAL A 63 8.55 9.40 -0.86
CA VAL A 63 7.87 10.62 -1.32
C VAL A 63 6.38 10.37 -1.56
N SER A 64 6.05 9.33 -2.34
CA SER A 64 4.67 9.00 -2.73
C SER A 64 3.82 8.48 -1.58
N ARG A 65 4.46 7.80 -0.61
CA ARG A 65 3.86 7.10 0.52
C ARG A 65 2.73 6.15 0.11
N CYS A 66 2.78 5.65 -1.12
CA CYS A 66 1.81 4.70 -1.63
C CYS A 66 2.46 3.74 -2.62
N CYS A 67 1.89 2.54 -2.69
CA CYS A 67 2.31 1.48 -3.58
C CYS A 67 1.21 1.24 -4.60
N GLY A 68 1.58 1.19 -5.86
CA GLY A 68 0.64 1.05 -6.96
C GLY A 68 0.26 -0.39 -7.31
N GLN A 69 0.89 -1.37 -6.66
CA GLN A 69 0.58 -2.78 -6.85
C GLN A 69 -0.25 -3.31 -5.67
N ASP A 70 -1.33 -4.04 -5.96
CA ASP A 70 -2.12 -4.72 -4.95
C ASP A 70 -1.27 -5.69 -4.10
N GLY A 71 -1.57 -5.74 -2.81
CA GLY A 71 -0.82 -6.56 -1.85
C GLY A 71 0.56 -6.02 -1.50
N TYR A 72 0.88 -4.77 -1.87
CA TYR A 72 2.07 -4.06 -1.40
C TYR A 72 1.70 -2.90 -0.47
N THR A 73 2.51 -2.72 0.56
CA THR A 73 2.39 -1.63 1.54
C THR A 73 3.71 -0.86 1.60
N CYS A 74 3.60 0.47 1.70
CA CYS A 74 4.78 1.32 1.83
C CYS A 74 5.28 1.26 3.27
N TYR A 75 6.36 0.52 3.49
CA TYR A 75 6.97 0.38 4.81
C TYR A 75 8.18 1.28 4.95
N GLN A 76 8.24 1.97 6.07
CA GLN A 76 9.35 2.81 6.41
C GLN A 76 10.51 1.97 6.94
N LYS A 77 11.68 2.18 6.35
CA LYS A 77 12.93 1.65 6.89
C LYS A 77 13.35 2.56 8.04
N ASP A 78 13.84 3.74 7.70
CA ASP A 78 14.25 4.79 8.63
C ASP A 78 13.57 6.13 8.32
N GLY A 79 13.93 7.20 9.03
CA GLY A 79 13.38 8.55 8.82
C GLY A 79 13.53 9.10 7.38
N THR A 80 14.42 8.52 6.58
CA THR A 80 14.80 9.01 5.24
C THR A 80 14.48 8.02 4.13
N TYR A 81 14.01 6.81 4.44
CA TYR A 81 13.74 5.78 3.44
C TYR A 81 12.47 4.98 3.74
N ALA A 82 11.69 4.72 2.70
CA ALA A 82 10.55 3.81 2.73
C ALA A 82 10.45 3.09 1.39
N GLN A 83 9.99 1.84 1.40
CA GLN A 83 9.89 1.00 0.21
C GLN A 83 8.58 0.24 0.18
N CYS A 84 8.07 -0.01 -1.03
CA CYS A 84 6.95 -0.90 -1.26
C CYS A 84 7.37 -2.35 -1.07
N GLN A 85 6.94 -3.00 0.01
CA GLN A 85 7.11 -4.44 0.24
C GLN A 85 5.76 -5.14 0.30
N PRO A 86 5.70 -6.46 0.11
CA PRO A 86 4.45 -7.19 0.24
C PRO A 86 3.84 -6.96 1.63
N THR A 87 2.53 -6.76 1.68
CA THR A 87 1.79 -6.48 2.91
C THR A 87 2.03 -7.61 3.92
N GLY A 88 2.52 -7.24 5.11
CA GLY A 88 2.83 -8.17 6.18
C GLY A 88 4.22 -8.83 6.10
N GLN A 89 5.04 -8.51 5.09
CA GLN A 89 6.41 -9.04 4.94
C GLN A 89 7.49 -8.09 5.50
N CYS A 90 7.13 -7.00 6.16
CA CYS A 90 8.12 -6.13 6.81
C CYS A 90 8.49 -6.67 8.19
N VAL A 91 9.79 -6.86 8.45
CA VAL A 91 10.32 -7.24 9.77
C VAL A 91 11.08 -6.06 10.36
N PRO A 92 10.75 -5.59 11.57
CA PRO A 92 11.49 -4.51 12.20
C PRO A 92 12.94 -4.90 12.52
N GLY A 93 13.86 -3.94 12.43
CA GLY A 93 15.29 -4.15 12.74
C GLY A 93 16.21 -4.06 11.53
N VAL A 94 17.50 -4.33 11.74
CA VAL A 94 18.51 -4.24 10.67
C VAL A 94 18.54 -5.56 9.90
N HIS A 95 18.43 -5.51 8.57
CA HIS A 95 18.51 -6.71 7.74
C HIS A 95 19.91 -6.87 7.13
N GLU A 96 20.39 -8.10 7.10
CA GLU A 96 21.71 -8.45 6.57
C GLU A 96 21.79 -8.37 5.04
N GLU A 97 20.66 -8.34 4.34
CA GLU A 97 20.59 -8.12 2.89
C GLU A 97 20.62 -6.64 2.47
N ASP A 98 20.36 -5.71 3.41
CA ASP A 98 20.33 -4.29 3.07
C ASP A 98 21.72 -3.74 2.72
N HIS A 99 21.80 -3.01 1.60
CA HIS A 99 23.04 -2.33 1.21
C HIS A 99 23.45 -1.25 2.24
N ILE A 100 22.45 -0.61 2.86
CA ILE A 100 22.63 0.37 3.93
C ILE A 100 22.04 -0.22 5.21
N LYS A 101 22.86 -0.47 6.21
CA LYS A 101 22.47 -1.10 7.49
C LYS A 101 21.72 -0.16 8.44
N THR A 102 20.63 0.45 7.97
CA THR A 102 19.66 1.15 8.83
C THR A 102 18.53 0.22 9.27
N PRO A 103 18.01 0.36 10.49
CA PRO A 103 16.91 -0.47 10.96
C PRO A 103 15.62 -0.14 10.22
N TRP A 104 14.79 -1.15 9.94
CA TRP A 104 13.41 -0.98 9.53
C TRP A 104 12.52 -0.70 10.73
N THR A 105 11.72 0.35 10.64
CA THR A 105 10.64 0.65 11.59
C THR A 105 9.36 -0.10 11.24
N CYS A 106 9.20 -0.48 9.97
CA CYS A 106 7.99 -1.08 9.43
C CYS A 106 6.72 -0.26 9.66
N ASN A 107 6.86 1.05 9.88
CA ASN A 107 5.72 1.94 9.93
C ASN A 107 5.12 2.06 8.53
N VAL A 108 3.81 1.95 8.44
CA VAL A 108 3.09 2.14 7.18
C VAL A 108 3.05 3.63 6.88
N ALA A 109 3.68 4.03 5.78
CA ALA A 109 3.51 5.36 5.24
C ALA A 109 2.26 5.34 4.37
N SER A 110 1.26 6.13 4.76
CA SER A 110 0.09 6.39 3.93
C SER A 110 0.32 7.67 3.13
N PRO A 111 -0.24 7.80 1.91
CA PRO A 111 -0.26 9.08 1.24
C PRO A 111 -0.95 10.06 2.19
N VAL A 112 -0.34 11.22 2.41
CA VAL A 112 -1.11 12.34 2.94
C VAL A 112 -2.10 12.61 1.83
N THR A 113 -3.33 12.12 2.00
CA THR A 113 -4.47 12.70 1.33
C THR A 113 -4.47 14.12 1.83
N THR A 114 -3.80 15.01 1.09
CA THR A 114 -4.04 16.43 1.17
C THR A 114 -5.56 16.53 0.98
N PRO A 115 -6.36 16.83 2.02
CA PRO A 115 -7.69 17.31 1.72
C PRO A 115 -7.46 18.47 0.74
N GLU A 116 -8.23 18.53 -0.35
CA GLU A 116 -8.21 19.65 -1.28
C GLU A 116 -7.92 20.96 -0.53
N PRO A 117 -7.10 21.88 -1.08
CA PRO A 117 -6.99 23.21 -0.49
C PRO A 117 -8.41 23.78 -0.44
N VAL A 118 -9.04 23.72 0.73
CA VAL A 118 -10.29 24.41 0.97
C VAL A 118 -9.92 25.88 0.87
N THR A 119 -10.25 26.42 -0.29
CA THR A 119 -10.24 27.82 -0.63
C THR A 119 -10.68 28.61 0.58
N THR A 120 -9.79 29.45 1.09
CA THR A 120 -10.11 30.59 1.92
C THR A 120 -11.24 31.36 1.24
N SER A 121 -12.47 31.11 1.68
CA SER A 121 -13.62 31.94 1.40
C SER A 121 -14.12 32.47 2.73
N GLU A 122 -13.95 33.79 2.81
CA GLU A 122 -14.23 34.74 3.85
C GLU A 122 -15.51 34.53 4.68
N VAL A 123 -15.37 34.89 5.96
CA VAL A 123 -16.34 35.60 6.83
C VAL A 123 -17.66 34.89 7.11
N THR A 124 -17.90 34.56 8.37
CA THR A 124 -19.14 34.97 9.06
C THR A 124 -18.97 34.98 10.58
N THR A 125 -19.02 36.19 11.10
CA THR A 125 -19.40 36.61 12.44
C THR A 125 -20.65 35.87 12.94
N SER A 126 -20.62 35.32 14.16
CA SER A 126 -21.78 35.17 15.06
C SER A 126 -21.25 34.79 16.45
N THR A 127 -21.28 35.64 17.49
CA THR A 127 -22.40 36.35 18.15
C THR A 127 -23.16 35.48 19.16
N SER A 128 -23.03 35.88 20.44
CA SER A 128 -23.94 35.75 21.60
C SER A 128 -23.98 34.40 22.38
N GLU A 129 -23.45 34.28 23.63
CA GLU A 129 -23.87 34.85 24.95
C GLU A 129 -24.99 33.98 25.64
N PRO A 130 -25.12 33.78 26.99
CA PRO A 130 -24.60 34.54 28.16
C PRO A 130 -23.90 33.76 29.30
N ALA A 131 -23.16 34.52 30.13
CA ALA A 131 -22.88 34.20 31.53
C ALA A 131 -23.35 35.37 32.43
N PRO A 132 -23.91 35.10 33.62
CA PRO A 132 -24.93 35.94 34.26
C PRO A 132 -24.43 37.19 35.00
N ARG A 133 -25.33 38.18 35.10
CA ARG A 133 -25.19 39.43 35.86
C ARG A 133 -25.58 39.26 37.33
N GLY A 134 -24.81 39.89 38.22
CA GLY A 134 -25.21 40.35 39.56
C GLY A 134 -23.98 40.48 40.48
N GLY A 135 -23.61 41.59 41.12
CA GLY A 135 -24.19 42.93 41.24
C GLY A 135 -24.11 43.43 42.70
N GLY A 136 -23.18 44.36 43.01
CA GLY A 136 -23.13 45.25 44.22
C GLY A 136 -22.91 44.57 45.59
N GLY A 137 -22.29 45.13 46.64
CA GLY A 137 -21.75 46.44 46.96
C GLY A 137 -21.59 46.54 48.50
N ASP A 138 -20.72 47.46 48.94
CA ASP A 138 -20.67 48.15 50.26
C ASP A 138 -20.07 47.50 51.53
N GLY A 139 -19.15 48.24 52.15
CA GLY A 139 -19.15 48.50 53.61
C GLY A 139 -18.35 47.59 54.56
N SER A 140 -17.14 48.02 54.94
CA SER A 140 -16.42 47.54 56.15
C SER A 140 -16.78 48.39 57.39
N PRO A 141 -16.99 47.74 58.55
CA PRO A 141 -16.45 48.21 59.85
C PRO A 141 -15.67 47.03 60.51
N PRO A 142 -14.93 47.15 61.64
CA PRO A 142 -15.16 47.94 62.86
C PRO A 142 -14.27 49.17 63.07
#